data_AF-C5DRT2-F1
#
_entry.id   AF-C5DRT2-F1
#
_cell.length_a   1.000
_cell.length_b   1.000
_cell.length_c   1.000
_cell.angle_alpha   90.00
_cell.angle_beta   90.00
_cell.angle_gamma   90.00
#
_symmetry.space_group_name_H-M   'P 1'
#
loop_
_entity.id
_entity.type
_entity.pdbx_description
1 polymer ?
#
loop_
_entity_poly.entity_id
_entity_poly.type
_entity_poly.pdbx_seq_one_letter_code
_entity_poly.pdbx_strand_id
1 'polypeptide(L)'
;MRSFVVFRRFLTQSTREQVYLDILNKRFDNALQVIRRTPKKELDYTLLQTFLSKSCQWGHIQSVDYIWYKFVMRLPILIVSPNLLCDIGNLALHEEKGFIPDQLYIHYMKFHDKKRSEQDSCKYELMRIRIESFARGTGDKTTFKEKWKKYLEDMDNRLPPTAEIKVRDFPFLTKSMGDSTKQEIMELLFTKGGFPVQNRHSLPLLLNMFLLQPKHHMEFKIACFQRFSEVYSLGLDDSLAILFRQCRNDGYHLSRLMDFARERGITRLSPVASKAFLEGISGTNYHFKTREYIDLLSRD
;
A
#
# COMPACT_ATOMS: atom_id res chain seq x y z
N MET A 1 -6.81 18.02 -59.46
CA MET A 1 -6.45 18.02 -58.02
C MET A 1 -7.65 18.48 -57.20
N ARG A 2 -8.33 17.59 -56.49
CA ARG A 2 -9.38 17.99 -55.52
C ARG A 2 -8.73 18.11 -54.14
N SER A 3 -8.58 19.35 -53.69
CA SER A 3 -8.22 19.69 -52.31
C SER A 3 -9.37 19.28 -51.39
N PHE A 4 -9.21 18.17 -50.66
CA PHE A 4 -10.08 17.87 -49.53
C PHE A 4 -9.62 18.70 -48.34
N VAL A 5 -10.22 19.87 -48.17
CA VAL A 5 -10.14 20.62 -46.91
C VAL A 5 -10.95 19.82 -45.88
N VAL A 6 -10.27 18.92 -45.16
CA VAL A 6 -10.84 18.29 -43.96
C VAL A 6 -10.90 19.37 -42.89
N PHE A 7 -12.03 20.09 -42.83
CA PHE A 7 -12.35 20.92 -41.67
C PHE A 7 -12.33 20.01 -40.43
N ARG A 8 -11.22 20.03 -39.69
CA ARG A 8 -11.17 19.51 -38.32
C ARG A 8 -12.07 20.41 -37.48
N ARG A 9 -13.34 20.03 -37.33
CA ARG A 9 -14.20 20.66 -36.32
C ARG A 9 -13.59 20.29 -34.97
N PHE A 10 -13.09 21.30 -34.26
CA PHE A 10 -12.86 21.19 -32.83
C PHE A 10 -14.18 21.44 -32.11
N LEU A 11 -14.29 21.05 -30.84
CA LEU A 11 -15.38 21.50 -29.98
C LEU A 11 -15.53 23.02 -30.15
N THR A 12 -16.78 23.50 -30.27
CA THR A 12 -16.99 24.95 -30.24
C THR A 12 -16.44 25.48 -28.92
N GLN A 13 -15.85 26.67 -28.94
CA GLN A 13 -15.28 27.28 -27.75
C GLN A 13 -16.28 27.31 -26.58
N SER A 14 -17.55 27.63 -26.89
CA SER A 14 -18.66 27.59 -25.93
C SER A 14 -18.90 26.21 -25.31
N THR A 15 -18.87 25.13 -26.09
CA THR A 15 -19.07 23.77 -25.57
C THR A 15 -17.88 23.34 -24.72
N ARG A 16 -16.65 23.71 -25.13
CA ARG A 16 -15.43 23.43 -24.38
C ARG A 16 -15.45 24.12 -23.01
N GLU A 17 -15.80 25.40 -22.99
CA GLU A 17 -15.96 26.19 -21.75
C GLU A 17 -17.02 25.59 -20.83
N GLN A 18 -18.16 25.19 -21.38
CA GLN A 18 -19.22 24.53 -20.61
C GLN A 18 -18.74 23.22 -19.98
N VAL A 19 -18.01 22.39 -20.73
CA VAL A 19 -17.46 21.14 -20.18
C VAL A 19 -16.45 21.43 -19.08
N TYR A 20 -15.57 22.43 -19.23
CA TYR A 20 -14.66 22.84 -18.15
C TYR A 20 -15.42 23.33 -16.92
N LEU A 21 -16.46 24.13 -17.10
CA LEU A 21 -17.31 24.59 -15.99
C LEU A 21 -18.00 23.42 -15.29
N ASP A 22 -18.51 22.44 -16.03
CA ASP A 22 -19.12 21.24 -15.45
C ASP A 22 -18.08 20.44 -14.65
N ILE A 23 -16.86 20.27 -15.16
CA ILE A 23 -15.76 19.60 -14.44
C ILE A 23 -15.41 20.35 -13.14
N LEU A 24 -15.26 21.67 -13.20
CA LEU A 24 -14.89 22.49 -12.04
C LEU A 24 -16.01 22.56 -11.00
N ASN A 25 -17.28 22.52 -11.43
CA ASN A 25 -18.45 22.48 -10.57
C ASN A 25 -18.87 21.05 -10.16
N LYS A 26 -18.01 20.04 -10.41
CA LYS A 26 -18.22 18.63 -10.04
C LYS A 26 -19.44 17.97 -10.70
N ARG A 27 -19.94 18.53 -11.80
CA ARG A 27 -21.02 17.98 -12.62
C ARG A 27 -20.45 16.96 -13.62
N PHE A 28 -19.76 15.94 -13.11
CA PHE A 28 -19.00 14.98 -13.92
C PHE A 28 -19.87 14.18 -14.88
N ASP A 29 -21.11 13.84 -14.50
CA ASP A 29 -22.02 13.11 -15.39
C ASP A 29 -22.41 13.92 -16.64
N ASN A 30 -22.62 15.24 -16.48
CA ASN A 30 -22.91 16.14 -17.60
C ASN A 30 -21.69 16.23 -18.54
N ALA A 31 -20.51 16.47 -17.97
CA ALA A 31 -19.26 16.49 -18.73
C ALA A 31 -19.00 15.16 -19.45
N LEU A 32 -19.26 14.03 -18.79
CA LEU A 32 -19.10 12.69 -19.35
C LEU A 32 -20.05 12.44 -20.52
N GLN A 33 -21.31 12.86 -20.41
CA GLN A 33 -22.29 12.74 -21.51
C GLN A 33 -21.83 13.51 -22.76
N VAL A 34 -21.31 14.72 -22.59
CA VAL A 34 -20.78 15.52 -23.70
C VAL A 34 -19.57 14.81 -24.31
N ILE A 35 -18.57 14.44 -23.50
CA ILE A 35 -17.34 13.78 -23.96
C ILE A 35 -17.62 12.45 -24.66
N ARG A 36 -18.67 11.72 -24.25
CA ARG A 36 -19.10 10.47 -24.92
C ARG A 36 -19.56 10.69 -26.35
N ARG A 37 -20.26 11.79 -26.60
CA ARG A 37 -20.83 12.16 -27.90
C ARG A 37 -19.82 12.88 -28.79
N THR A 38 -18.81 13.53 -28.21
CA THR A 38 -17.79 14.25 -28.97
C THR A 38 -16.88 13.29 -29.76
N PRO A 39 -16.67 13.51 -31.07
CA PRO A 39 -15.71 12.74 -31.86
C PRO A 39 -14.28 12.93 -31.34
N LYS A 40 -13.48 11.88 -31.39
CA LYS A 40 -12.11 11.88 -30.84
C LYS A 40 -11.19 12.98 -31.40
N LYS A 41 -11.44 13.44 -32.63
CA LYS A 41 -10.61 14.45 -33.30
C LYS A 41 -10.84 15.86 -32.74
N GLU A 42 -11.93 16.05 -32.01
CA GLU A 42 -12.36 17.36 -31.48
C GLU A 42 -12.01 17.54 -30.00
N LEU A 43 -11.56 16.48 -29.33
CA LEU A 43 -11.15 16.47 -27.93
C LEU A 43 -9.66 16.76 -27.84
N ASP A 44 -9.31 17.83 -27.12
CA ASP A 44 -7.91 18.17 -26.86
C ASP A 44 -7.34 17.44 -25.64
N TYR A 45 -6.01 17.26 -25.64
CA TYR A 45 -5.29 16.54 -24.60
C TYR A 45 -5.49 17.16 -23.21
N THR A 46 -5.44 18.49 -23.11
CA THR A 46 -5.55 19.23 -21.85
C THR A 46 -6.92 19.02 -21.21
N LEU A 47 -7.99 19.03 -22.02
CA LEU A 47 -9.34 18.74 -21.54
C LEU A 47 -9.45 17.33 -20.97
N LEU A 48 -8.95 16.31 -21.70
CA LEU A 48 -8.97 14.92 -21.23
C LEU A 48 -8.15 14.72 -19.96
N GLN A 49 -6.98 15.35 -19.87
CA GLN A 49 -6.13 15.29 -18.68
C GLN A 49 -6.80 15.97 -17.48
N THR A 50 -7.38 17.15 -17.67
CA THR A 50 -8.10 17.89 -16.63
C THR A 50 -9.29 17.08 -16.14
N PHE A 51 -10.07 16.52 -17.07
CA PHE A 51 -11.23 15.72 -16.72
C PHE A 51 -10.85 14.45 -15.95
N LEU A 52 -9.83 13.71 -16.39
CA LEU A 52 -9.34 12.53 -15.67
C LEU A 52 -8.85 12.88 -14.27
N SER A 53 -8.00 13.92 -14.17
CA SER A 53 -7.43 14.35 -12.90
C SER A 53 -8.51 14.79 -11.92
N LYS A 54 -9.48 15.61 -12.36
CA LYS A 54 -10.57 16.08 -11.50
C LYS A 54 -11.56 14.96 -11.16
N SER A 55 -11.88 14.08 -12.10
CA SER A 55 -12.73 12.93 -11.81
C SER A 55 -12.10 12.02 -10.76
N CYS A 56 -10.79 11.77 -10.86
CA CYS A 56 -10.06 10.99 -9.87
C CYS A 56 -10.03 11.70 -8.50
N GLN A 57 -9.72 13.00 -8.48
CA GLN A 57 -9.70 13.81 -7.24
C GLN A 57 -11.04 13.76 -6.50
N TRP A 58 -12.16 13.73 -7.22
CA TRP A 58 -13.51 13.73 -6.65
C TRP A 58 -14.15 12.34 -6.60
N GLY A 59 -13.40 11.28 -6.89
CA GLY A 59 -13.88 9.89 -6.79
C GLY A 59 -14.95 9.49 -7.81
N HIS A 60 -15.08 10.19 -8.94
CA HIS A 60 -16.05 9.85 -9.97
C HIS A 60 -15.52 8.73 -10.88
N ILE A 61 -15.65 7.48 -10.41
CA ILE A 61 -15.07 6.29 -11.05
C ILE A 61 -15.59 6.06 -12.48
N GLN A 62 -16.84 6.42 -12.78
CA GLN A 62 -17.43 6.23 -14.10
C GLN A 62 -16.71 7.07 -15.17
N SER A 63 -16.30 8.29 -14.82
CA SER A 63 -15.50 9.13 -15.72
C SER A 63 -14.07 8.64 -15.84
N VAL A 64 -13.45 8.23 -14.72
CA VAL A 64 -12.11 7.64 -14.72
C VAL A 64 -12.05 6.40 -15.61
N ASP A 65 -12.96 5.44 -15.40
CA ASP A 65 -13.09 4.21 -16.20
C ASP A 65 -13.22 4.56 -17.68
N TYR A 66 -14.14 5.46 -18.02
CA TYR A 66 -14.40 5.83 -19.40
C TYR A 66 -13.16 6.41 -20.09
N ILE A 67 -12.49 7.36 -19.43
CA ILE A 67 -11.30 8.01 -19.99
C ILE A 67 -10.13 7.04 -20.09
N TRP A 68 -9.91 6.23 -19.05
CA TRP A 68 -8.87 5.22 -19.02
C TRP A 68 -9.03 4.22 -20.19
N TYR A 69 -10.20 3.62 -20.31
CA TYR A 69 -10.44 2.64 -21.37
C TYR A 69 -10.40 3.24 -22.78
N LYS A 70 -11.05 4.38 -23.01
CA LYS A 70 -11.17 4.95 -24.36
C LYS A 70 -9.87 5.61 -24.82
N PHE A 71 -9.24 6.41 -23.97
CA PHE A 71 -8.17 7.32 -24.40
C PHE A 71 -6.77 6.88 -23.98
N VAL A 72 -6.64 6.08 -22.93
CA VAL A 72 -5.34 5.50 -22.49
C VAL A 72 -5.12 4.12 -23.12
N MET A 73 -6.11 3.23 -23.00
CA MET A 73 -5.97 1.83 -23.46
C MET A 73 -6.24 1.67 -24.97
N ARG A 74 -7.40 2.14 -25.46
CA ARG A 74 -7.83 1.85 -26.85
C ARG A 74 -7.23 2.79 -27.90
N LEU A 75 -7.14 4.09 -27.62
CA LEU A 75 -6.65 5.10 -28.57
C LEU A 75 -5.19 5.53 -28.35
N PRO A 76 -4.50 4.94 -27.38
CA PRO A 76 -3.40 5.51 -26.57
C PRO A 76 -2.97 6.96 -26.92
N ILE A 77 -3.87 7.93 -26.74
CA ILE A 77 -3.56 9.36 -26.97
C ILE A 77 -3.22 10.12 -25.68
N LEU A 78 -3.57 9.56 -24.51
CA LEU A 78 -3.38 10.20 -23.22
C LEU A 78 -2.27 9.49 -22.43
N ILE A 79 -1.21 10.22 -22.10
CA ILE A 79 -0.13 9.73 -21.22
C ILE A 79 -0.40 10.28 -19.82
N VAL A 80 -0.82 9.39 -18.92
CA VAL A 80 -1.13 9.74 -17.53
C VAL A 80 0.16 9.88 -16.73
N SER A 81 0.26 10.91 -15.88
CA SER A 81 1.42 11.15 -15.02
C SER A 81 1.52 10.10 -13.88
N PRO A 82 2.72 9.79 -13.37
CA PRO A 82 2.89 8.77 -12.33
C PRO A 82 2.03 8.99 -11.08
N ASN A 83 1.94 10.23 -10.58
CA ASN A 83 1.12 10.53 -9.40
C ASN A 83 -0.37 10.24 -9.66
N LEU A 84 -0.88 10.66 -10.82
CA LEU A 84 -2.28 10.41 -11.18
C LEU A 84 -2.55 8.91 -11.40
N LEU A 85 -1.57 8.13 -11.85
CA LEU A 85 -1.71 6.66 -11.89
C LEU A 85 -1.89 6.08 -10.48
N CYS A 86 -1.13 6.58 -9.50
CA CYS A 86 -1.27 6.16 -8.10
C CYS A 86 -2.64 6.56 -7.54
N ASP A 87 -3.12 7.77 -7.83
CA ASP A 87 -4.45 8.23 -7.41
C ASP A 87 -5.56 7.36 -8.01
N ILE A 88 -5.49 7.07 -9.32
CA ILE A 88 -6.45 6.19 -10.00
C ILE A 88 -6.39 4.78 -9.40
N GLY A 89 -5.19 4.28 -9.11
CA GLY A 89 -5.01 2.96 -8.52
C GLY A 89 -5.60 2.84 -7.12
N ASN A 90 -5.44 3.88 -6.28
CA ASN A 90 -6.09 3.93 -4.97
C ASN A 90 -7.61 3.99 -5.09
N LEU A 91 -8.15 4.81 -5.99
CA LEU A 91 -9.59 4.83 -6.25
C LEU A 91 -10.10 3.45 -6.74
N ALA A 92 -9.39 2.84 -7.70
CA ALA A 92 -9.74 1.53 -8.25
C ALA A 92 -9.68 0.41 -7.19
N LEU A 93 -8.71 0.45 -6.30
CA LEU A 93 -8.61 -0.45 -5.14
C LEU A 93 -9.85 -0.34 -4.26
N HIS A 94 -10.38 0.87 -4.05
CA HIS A 94 -11.56 1.11 -3.22
C HIS A 94 -12.88 0.72 -3.89
N GLU A 95 -12.99 0.96 -5.19
CA GLU A 95 -14.15 0.69 -6.05
C GLU A 95 -14.20 -0.73 -6.65
N GLU A 96 -13.35 -1.64 -6.17
CA GLU A 96 -13.29 -3.05 -6.57
C GLU A 96 -13.01 -3.28 -8.06
N LYS A 97 -12.27 -2.36 -8.68
CA LYS A 97 -11.86 -2.43 -10.09
C LYS A 97 -10.56 -3.21 -10.25
N GLY A 98 -10.58 -4.50 -9.90
CA GLY A 98 -9.39 -5.34 -9.78
C GLY A 98 -8.51 -5.49 -11.03
N PHE A 99 -9.00 -5.17 -12.23
CA PHE A 99 -8.23 -5.22 -13.47
C PHE A 99 -7.42 -3.94 -13.76
N ILE A 100 -7.76 -2.80 -13.13
CA ILE A 100 -7.12 -1.51 -13.39
C ILE A 100 -5.67 -1.48 -12.88
N PRO A 101 -5.34 -1.97 -11.67
CA PRO A 101 -3.99 -1.89 -11.11
C PRO A 101 -2.87 -2.45 -12.00
N ASP A 102 -3.09 -3.61 -12.62
CA ASP A 102 -2.11 -4.19 -13.56
C ASP A 102 -1.93 -3.30 -14.80
N GLN A 103 -3.01 -2.73 -15.33
CA GLN A 103 -2.96 -1.81 -16.48
C GLN A 103 -2.21 -0.52 -16.14
N LEU A 104 -2.42 0.03 -14.94
CA LEU A 104 -1.71 1.24 -14.47
C LEU A 104 -0.20 1.01 -14.40
N TYR A 105 0.21 -0.14 -13.86
CA TYR A 105 1.63 -0.49 -13.78
C TYR A 105 2.25 -0.73 -15.16
N ILE A 106 1.55 -1.43 -16.06
CA ILE A 106 2.01 -1.60 -17.46
C ILE A 106 2.18 -0.24 -18.14
N HIS A 107 1.22 0.68 -17.96
CA HIS A 107 1.32 2.05 -18.48
C HIS A 107 2.52 2.78 -17.88
N TYR A 108 2.72 2.69 -16.57
CA TYR A 108 3.88 3.27 -15.89
C TYR A 108 5.20 2.73 -16.46
N MET A 109 5.35 1.41 -16.58
CA MET A 109 6.55 0.76 -17.12
C MET A 109 6.83 1.19 -18.56
N LYS A 110 5.78 1.35 -19.37
CA LYS A 110 5.89 1.75 -20.78
C LYS A 110 6.36 3.19 -20.96
N PHE A 111 5.87 4.13 -20.15
CA PHE A 111 6.04 5.57 -20.40
C PHE A 111 6.99 6.28 -19.42
N HIS A 112 7.23 5.75 -18.22
CA HIS A 112 7.91 6.48 -17.13
C HIS A 112 9.12 5.77 -16.51
N ASP A 113 9.22 4.44 -16.56
CA ASP A 113 10.24 3.66 -15.83
C ASP A 113 11.69 4.01 -16.21
N LYS A 114 11.95 4.35 -17.48
CA LYS A 114 13.31 4.71 -17.94
C LYS A 114 13.85 6.04 -17.40
N LYS A 115 13.02 6.86 -16.74
CA LYS A 115 13.37 8.24 -16.36
C LYS A 115 13.59 8.45 -14.86
N ARG A 116 13.50 7.39 -14.04
CA ARG A 116 13.47 7.54 -12.58
C ARG A 116 14.55 6.72 -11.86
N SER A 117 14.90 7.20 -10.67
CA SER A 117 15.88 6.61 -9.75
C SER A 117 15.46 5.23 -9.25
N GLU A 118 16.41 4.48 -8.71
CA GLU A 118 16.17 3.18 -8.04
C GLU A 118 15.13 3.28 -6.91
N GLN A 119 15.05 4.43 -6.25
CA GLN A 119 14.01 4.76 -5.27
C GLN A 119 12.90 5.59 -5.93
N ASP A 120 12.02 4.95 -6.70
CA ASP A 120 10.82 5.62 -7.22
C ASP A 120 9.59 5.29 -6.38
N SER A 121 9.09 6.31 -5.67
CA SER A 121 7.90 6.20 -4.82
C SER A 121 6.65 5.84 -5.59
N CYS A 122 6.50 6.27 -6.86
CA CYS A 122 5.35 5.92 -7.68
C CYS A 122 5.38 4.44 -8.08
N LYS A 123 6.55 3.91 -8.43
CA LYS A 123 6.72 2.47 -8.70
C LYS A 123 6.36 1.63 -7.49
N TYR A 124 6.87 1.99 -6.31
CA TYR A 124 6.50 1.35 -5.04
C TYR A 124 4.98 1.37 -4.84
N GLU A 125 4.36 2.54 -4.94
CA GLU A 125 2.93 2.72 -4.69
C GLU A 125 2.05 1.93 -5.67
N LEU A 126 2.40 1.90 -6.96
CA LEU A 126 1.69 1.10 -7.95
C LEU A 126 1.81 -0.40 -7.69
N MET A 127 2.98 -0.87 -7.25
CA MET A 127 3.18 -2.27 -6.90
C MET A 127 2.42 -2.64 -5.62
N ARG A 128 2.42 -1.75 -4.60
CA ARG A 128 1.58 -1.87 -3.40
C ARG A 128 0.09 -2.00 -3.76
N ILE A 129 -0.43 -1.11 -4.61
CA ILE A 129 -1.82 -1.14 -5.07
C ILE A 129 -2.15 -2.46 -5.77
N ARG A 130 -1.24 -3.01 -6.59
CA ARG A 130 -1.44 -4.32 -7.23
C ARG A 130 -1.57 -5.46 -6.23
N ILE A 131 -0.68 -5.51 -5.24
CA ILE A 131 -0.75 -6.51 -4.16
C ILE A 131 -2.04 -6.39 -3.37
N GLU A 132 -2.38 -5.17 -2.94
CA GLU A 132 -3.58 -4.92 -2.14
C GLU A 132 -4.86 -5.19 -2.91
N SER A 133 -4.88 -4.87 -4.21
CA SER A 133 -6.01 -5.20 -5.08
C SER A 133 -6.17 -6.69 -5.29
N PHE A 134 -5.06 -7.43 -5.40
CA PHE A 134 -5.10 -8.89 -5.46
C PHE A 134 -5.62 -9.49 -4.15
N ALA A 135 -5.08 -9.03 -3.02
CA ALA A 135 -5.48 -9.51 -1.68
C ALA A 135 -6.95 -9.23 -1.37
N ARG A 136 -7.46 -8.05 -1.76
CA ARG A 136 -8.87 -7.67 -1.62
C ARG A 136 -9.77 -8.43 -2.61
N GLY A 137 -9.42 -8.43 -3.89
CA GLY A 137 -10.28 -8.96 -4.96
C GLY A 137 -10.44 -10.48 -4.93
N THR A 138 -9.45 -11.21 -4.44
CA THR A 138 -9.55 -12.67 -4.27
C THR A 138 -10.31 -13.08 -3.02
N GLY A 139 -10.33 -12.23 -1.98
CA GLY A 139 -10.99 -12.54 -0.71
C GLY A 139 -10.57 -13.90 -0.17
N ASP A 140 -11.53 -14.72 0.23
CA ASP A 140 -11.27 -16.05 0.82
C ASP A 140 -11.02 -17.15 -0.21
N LYS A 141 -11.12 -16.83 -1.52
CA LYS A 141 -10.85 -17.81 -2.60
C LYS A 141 -9.37 -18.16 -2.73
N THR A 142 -8.50 -17.37 -2.12
CA THR A 142 -7.05 -17.51 -2.22
C THR A 142 -6.46 -17.42 -0.82
N THR A 143 -5.60 -18.39 -0.50
CA THR A 143 -4.97 -18.49 0.82
C THR A 143 -3.99 -17.33 1.06
N PHE A 144 -3.71 -17.04 2.34
CA PHE A 144 -2.67 -16.06 2.68
C PHE A 144 -1.32 -16.43 2.05
N LYS A 145 -0.95 -17.72 2.03
CA LYS A 145 0.31 -18.20 1.46
C LYS A 145 0.46 -17.85 -0.03
N GLU A 146 -0.62 -17.97 -0.80
CA GLU A 146 -0.63 -17.60 -2.22
C GLU A 146 -0.52 -16.08 -2.41
N LYS A 147 -1.22 -15.30 -1.58
CA LYS A 147 -1.10 -13.84 -1.57
C LYS A 147 0.31 -13.38 -1.18
N TRP A 148 0.92 -14.03 -0.20
CA TRP A 148 2.29 -13.79 0.22
C TRP A 148 3.30 -14.11 -0.88
N LYS A 149 3.12 -15.24 -1.57
CA LYS A 149 3.92 -15.58 -2.76
C LYS A 149 3.82 -14.48 -3.81
N LYS A 150 2.61 -13.99 -4.10
CA LYS A 150 2.40 -12.89 -5.04
C LYS A 150 3.11 -11.60 -4.60
N TYR A 151 3.07 -11.28 -3.29
CA TYR A 151 3.85 -10.19 -2.71
C TYR A 151 5.35 -10.36 -2.97
N LEU A 152 5.91 -11.56 -2.77
CA LEU A 152 7.33 -11.79 -3.01
C LEU A 152 7.71 -11.63 -4.50
N GLU A 153 6.88 -12.16 -5.40
CA GLU A 153 7.10 -12.07 -6.86
C GLU A 153 7.03 -10.63 -7.41
N ASP A 154 6.08 -9.86 -6.90
CA ASP A 154 5.76 -8.55 -7.45
C ASP A 154 6.37 -7.39 -6.66
N MET A 155 6.76 -7.55 -5.39
CA MET A 155 7.40 -6.51 -4.57
C MET A 155 8.84 -6.87 -4.21
N ASP A 156 9.03 -7.97 -3.46
CA ASP A 156 10.32 -8.34 -2.87
C ASP A 156 11.43 -8.53 -3.92
N ASN A 157 11.12 -9.24 -5.01
CA ASN A 157 12.06 -9.52 -6.09
C ASN A 157 12.27 -8.34 -7.07
N ARG A 158 11.44 -7.29 -6.99
CA ARG A 158 11.39 -6.21 -7.99
C ARG A 158 11.83 -4.85 -7.46
N LEU A 159 11.80 -4.66 -6.15
CA LEU A 159 12.30 -3.46 -5.49
C LEU A 159 13.75 -3.66 -5.04
N PRO A 160 14.52 -2.58 -4.84
CA PRO A 160 15.82 -2.68 -4.21
C PRO A 160 15.74 -3.45 -2.88
N PRO A 161 16.73 -4.30 -2.54
CA PRO A 161 16.73 -5.06 -1.28
C PRO A 161 16.66 -4.21 0.00
N THR A 162 16.97 -2.91 -0.12
CA THR A 162 16.96 -1.91 0.95
C THR A 162 15.70 -1.06 0.99
N ALA A 163 14.77 -1.24 0.05
CA ALA A 163 13.52 -0.48 0.01
C ALA A 163 12.74 -0.71 1.30
N GLU A 164 12.37 0.36 2.00
CA GLU A 164 11.57 0.28 3.22
C GLU A 164 10.14 -0.13 2.89
N ILE A 165 9.63 -1.12 3.63
CA ILE A 165 8.28 -1.64 3.46
C ILE A 165 7.60 -1.68 4.82
N LYS A 166 6.41 -1.08 4.92
CA LYS A 166 5.71 -0.92 6.21
C LYS A 166 4.39 -1.68 6.20
N VAL A 167 4.06 -2.30 7.34
CA VAL A 167 2.82 -3.10 7.48
C VAL A 167 1.55 -2.30 7.20
N ARG A 168 1.55 -1.01 7.53
CA ARG A 168 0.42 -0.09 7.30
C ARG A 168 0.07 0.10 5.82
N ASP A 169 1.02 -0.20 4.92
CA ASP A 169 0.85 -0.04 3.49
C ASP A 169 0.00 -1.20 2.90
N PHE A 170 -0.16 -2.29 3.67
CA PHE A 170 -0.79 -3.55 3.27
C PHE A 170 -1.97 -3.99 4.15
N PRO A 171 -3.02 -3.16 4.35
CA PRO A 171 -4.14 -3.50 5.21
C PRO A 171 -4.93 -4.75 4.77
N PHE A 172 -5.18 -4.94 3.48
CA PHE A 172 -5.96 -6.08 2.97
C PHE A 172 -5.14 -7.37 3.00
N LEU A 173 -3.86 -7.33 2.64
CA LEU A 173 -2.98 -8.48 2.79
C LEU A 173 -2.85 -8.87 4.27
N THR A 174 -2.66 -7.90 5.17
CA THR A 174 -2.61 -8.14 6.62
C THR A 174 -3.91 -8.79 7.10
N LYS A 175 -5.07 -8.27 6.70
CA LYS A 175 -6.37 -8.83 7.07
C LYS A 175 -6.53 -10.28 6.60
N SER A 176 -6.02 -10.63 5.42
CA SER A 176 -6.13 -11.99 4.89
C SER A 176 -5.34 -13.06 5.66
N MET A 177 -4.46 -12.65 6.57
CA MET A 177 -3.74 -13.56 7.47
C MET A 177 -4.58 -14.02 8.66
N GLY A 178 -5.74 -13.40 8.91
CA GLY A 178 -6.54 -13.63 10.12
C GLY A 178 -7.00 -15.08 10.33
N ASP A 179 -7.09 -15.85 9.26
CA ASP A 179 -7.52 -17.25 9.31
C ASP A 179 -6.37 -18.25 9.33
N SER A 180 -5.11 -17.79 9.23
CA SER A 180 -3.95 -18.67 9.31
C SER A 180 -3.84 -19.36 10.66
N THR A 181 -3.54 -20.65 10.63
CA THR A 181 -3.30 -21.48 11.80
C THR A 181 -1.91 -21.21 12.39
N LYS A 182 -1.71 -21.57 13.66
CA LYS A 182 -0.38 -21.49 14.31
C LYS A 182 0.69 -22.22 13.50
N GLN A 183 0.37 -23.40 12.96
CA GLN A 183 1.29 -24.19 12.17
C GLN A 183 1.69 -23.47 10.88
N GLU A 184 0.72 -22.95 10.13
CA GLU A 184 1.00 -22.21 8.88
C GLU A 184 1.88 -20.98 9.13
N ILE A 185 1.63 -20.24 10.23
CA ILE A 185 2.45 -19.08 10.61
C ILE A 185 3.88 -19.51 10.91
N MET A 186 4.06 -20.59 11.69
CA MET A 186 5.39 -21.11 12.01
C MET A 186 6.12 -21.59 10.75
N GLU A 187 5.41 -22.23 9.83
CA GLU A 187 5.96 -22.65 8.54
C GLU A 187 6.39 -21.45 7.69
N LEU A 188 5.58 -20.40 7.62
CA LEU A 188 5.89 -19.21 6.84
C LEU A 188 7.06 -18.40 7.41
N LEU A 189 7.16 -18.30 8.75
CA LEU A 189 8.19 -17.49 9.41
C LEU A 189 9.53 -18.20 9.57
N PHE A 190 9.56 -19.52 9.75
CA PHE A 190 10.77 -20.24 10.17
C PHE A 190 11.16 -21.39 9.26
N THR A 191 10.19 -22.01 8.59
CA THR A 191 10.51 -23.07 7.64
C THR A 191 10.90 -22.39 6.33
N LYS A 192 12.04 -22.79 5.74
CA LYS A 192 12.44 -22.35 4.40
C LYS A 192 11.43 -22.90 3.39
N GLY A 193 10.24 -22.32 3.33
CA GLY A 193 9.09 -22.76 2.55
C GLY A 193 9.24 -22.53 1.04
N GLY A 194 10.47 -22.61 0.52
CA GLY A 194 10.78 -22.53 -0.90
C GLY A 194 10.78 -21.12 -1.51
N PHE A 195 10.46 -20.07 -0.76
CA PHE A 195 10.47 -18.70 -1.28
C PHE A 195 11.74 -17.96 -0.83
N PRO A 196 12.68 -17.66 -1.74
CA PRO A 196 13.83 -16.83 -1.42
C PRO A 196 13.34 -15.41 -1.13
N VAL A 197 13.65 -14.89 0.06
CA VAL A 197 13.37 -13.50 0.42
C VAL A 197 14.62 -12.68 0.13
N GLN A 198 14.47 -11.64 -0.70
CA GLN A 198 15.54 -10.75 -1.13
C GLN A 198 15.55 -9.42 -0.36
N ASN A 199 14.38 -8.86 -0.06
CA ASN A 199 14.28 -7.60 0.68
C ASN A 199 14.34 -7.87 2.20
N ARG A 200 15.24 -7.17 2.88
CA ARG A 200 15.49 -7.33 4.33
C ARG A 200 14.27 -6.99 5.21
N HIS A 201 13.29 -6.27 4.68
CA HIS A 201 12.06 -5.86 5.39
C HIS A 201 10.89 -6.83 5.16
N SER A 202 10.96 -7.76 4.22
CA SER A 202 9.84 -8.67 3.91
C SER A 202 9.54 -9.69 5.01
N LEU A 203 10.56 -10.29 5.64
CA LEU A 203 10.33 -11.19 6.79
C LEU A 203 9.83 -10.44 8.04
N PRO A 204 10.40 -9.28 8.42
CA PRO A 204 9.83 -8.44 9.48
C PRO A 204 8.39 -7.99 9.18
N LEU A 205 8.07 -7.69 7.91
CA LEU A 205 6.70 -7.38 7.49
C LEU A 205 5.75 -8.55 7.76
N LEU A 206 6.13 -9.78 7.40
CA LEU A 206 5.34 -10.98 7.65
C LEU A 206 5.12 -11.19 9.16
N LEU A 207 6.16 -11.00 9.97
CA LEU A 207 6.05 -11.05 11.43
C LEU A 207 5.06 -9.99 11.93
N ASN A 208 5.18 -8.74 11.46
CA ASN A 208 4.30 -7.64 11.84
C ASN A 208 2.84 -7.92 11.48
N MET A 209 2.59 -8.47 10.28
CA MET A 209 1.24 -8.89 9.88
C MET A 209 0.68 -9.93 10.83
N PHE A 210 1.46 -10.94 11.21
CA PHE A 210 1.04 -11.97 12.17
C PHE A 210 0.76 -11.37 13.55
N LEU A 211 1.66 -10.53 14.06
CA LEU A 211 1.53 -9.92 15.38
C LEU A 211 0.22 -9.13 15.46
N LEU A 212 -0.22 -8.48 14.39
CA LEU A 212 -1.49 -7.74 14.32
C LEU A 212 -2.76 -8.60 14.39
N GLN A 213 -2.68 -9.93 14.23
CA GLN A 213 -3.88 -10.79 14.17
C GLN A 213 -4.53 -11.00 15.56
N PRO A 214 -5.83 -10.73 15.73
CA PRO A 214 -6.48 -10.80 17.05
C PRO A 214 -6.69 -12.24 17.56
N LYS A 215 -6.74 -13.23 16.65
CA LYS A 215 -7.11 -14.64 16.95
C LYS A 215 -6.06 -15.38 17.79
N HIS A 216 -4.81 -14.90 17.82
CA HIS A 216 -3.71 -15.59 18.50
C HIS A 216 -3.44 -14.99 19.87
N HIS A 217 -3.29 -15.87 20.87
CA HIS A 217 -2.92 -15.49 22.24
C HIS A 217 -1.58 -14.76 22.30
N MET A 218 -1.47 -13.83 23.25
CA MET A 218 -0.28 -12.99 23.42
C MET A 218 0.99 -13.81 23.68
N GLU A 219 0.91 -14.83 24.52
CA GLU A 219 2.03 -15.75 24.80
C GLU A 219 2.61 -16.37 23.52
N PHE A 220 1.74 -16.78 22.58
CA PHE A 220 2.20 -17.34 21.31
C PHE A 220 2.87 -16.26 20.44
N LYS A 221 2.31 -15.05 20.39
CA LYS A 221 2.90 -13.93 19.64
C LYS A 221 4.28 -13.54 20.16
N ILE A 222 4.44 -13.45 21.47
CA ILE A 222 5.71 -13.14 22.12
C ILE A 222 6.73 -14.26 21.87
N ALA A 223 6.34 -15.53 22.04
CA ALA A 223 7.23 -16.65 21.76
C ALA A 223 7.70 -16.67 20.29
N CYS A 224 6.80 -16.41 19.34
CA CYS A 224 7.15 -16.28 17.92
C CYS A 224 8.11 -15.11 17.68
N PHE A 225 7.87 -13.94 18.27
CA PHE A 225 8.74 -12.78 18.16
C PHE A 225 10.15 -13.05 18.72
N GLN A 226 10.23 -13.66 19.91
CA GLN A 226 11.50 -14.02 20.54
C GLN A 226 12.29 -14.99 19.68
N ARG A 227 11.65 -16.07 19.20
CA ARG A 227 12.26 -17.02 18.28
C ARG A 227 12.70 -16.36 16.96
N PHE A 228 11.92 -15.41 16.44
CA PHE A 228 12.27 -14.68 15.22
C PHE A 228 13.58 -13.90 15.39
N SER A 229 13.76 -13.22 16.52
CA SER A 229 14.99 -12.49 16.83
C SER A 229 16.23 -13.40 16.99
N GLU A 230 16.02 -14.67 17.35
CA GLU A 230 17.09 -15.66 17.51
C GLU A 230 17.57 -16.17 16.17
N VAL A 231 16.63 -16.40 15.26
CA VAL A 231 16.89 -16.97 13.94
C VAL A 231 17.37 -15.89 12.96
N TYR A 232 16.87 -14.67 13.08
CA TYR A 232 17.12 -13.60 12.12
C TYR A 232 17.71 -12.36 12.78
N SER A 233 18.87 -11.91 12.26
CA SER A 233 19.46 -10.62 12.63
C SER A 233 18.91 -9.51 11.72
N LEU A 234 17.64 -9.15 11.94
CA LEU A 234 16.90 -8.14 11.18
C LEU A 234 16.35 -7.05 12.11
N GLY A 235 15.94 -5.90 11.56
CA GLY A 235 15.34 -4.82 12.35
C GLY A 235 13.95 -5.20 12.88
N LEU A 236 13.72 -5.00 14.18
CA LEU A 236 12.51 -5.45 14.91
C LEU A 236 11.72 -4.34 15.60
N ASP A 237 12.08 -3.07 15.36
CA ASP A 237 11.49 -1.92 16.06
C ASP A 237 9.97 -1.83 15.91
N ASP A 238 9.47 -2.07 14.69
CA ASP A 238 8.03 -2.08 14.42
C ASP A 238 7.34 -3.26 15.12
N SER A 239 7.98 -4.41 15.19
CA SER A 239 7.46 -5.61 15.86
C SER A 239 7.32 -5.38 17.36
N LEU A 240 8.33 -4.78 18.00
CA LEU A 240 8.29 -4.36 19.40
C LEU A 240 7.18 -3.33 19.65
N ALA A 241 7.08 -2.30 18.79
CA ALA A 241 6.03 -1.30 18.92
C ALA A 241 4.62 -1.90 18.81
N ILE A 242 4.42 -2.88 17.92
CA ILE A 242 3.15 -3.62 17.80
C ILE A 242 2.86 -4.39 19.08
N LEU A 243 3.82 -5.14 19.60
CA LEU A 243 3.65 -5.93 20.83
C LEU A 243 3.35 -5.05 22.05
N PHE A 244 4.07 -3.94 22.23
CA PHE A 244 3.77 -2.99 23.31
C PHE A 244 2.36 -2.44 23.25
N ARG A 245 1.87 -2.10 22.05
CA ARG A 245 0.48 -1.64 21.87
C ARG A 245 -0.54 -2.72 22.19
N GLN A 246 -0.25 -3.97 21.86
CA GLN A 246 -1.17 -5.08 22.12
C GLN A 246 -1.16 -5.54 23.57
N CYS A 247 -0.04 -5.34 24.28
CA CYS A 247 0.08 -5.58 25.72
C CYS A 247 -0.35 -4.35 26.54
N ARG A 248 -1.13 -3.43 25.97
CA ARG A 248 -1.60 -2.25 26.71
C ARG A 248 -2.36 -2.69 27.96
N ASN A 249 -1.99 -2.11 29.11
CA ASN A 249 -2.51 -2.45 30.43
C ASN A 249 -2.14 -3.87 30.92
N ASP A 250 -1.21 -4.56 30.26
CA ASP A 250 -0.68 -5.87 30.68
C ASP A 250 0.75 -5.73 31.17
N GLY A 251 0.89 -5.40 32.46
CA GLY A 251 2.20 -5.10 33.05
C GLY A 251 3.18 -6.28 33.00
N TYR A 252 2.69 -7.51 33.12
CA TYR A 252 3.51 -8.70 33.07
C TYR A 252 4.18 -8.88 31.70
N HIS A 253 3.39 -8.85 30.62
CA HIS A 253 3.94 -9.01 29.27
C HIS A 253 4.79 -7.82 28.84
N LEU A 254 4.43 -6.59 29.23
CA LEU A 254 5.24 -5.40 28.99
C LEU A 254 6.62 -5.49 29.67
N SER A 255 6.69 -5.91 30.93
CA SER A 255 7.95 -6.12 31.65
C SER A 255 8.81 -7.17 30.95
N ARG A 256 8.23 -8.33 30.63
CA ARG A 256 8.94 -9.43 29.95
C ARG A 256 9.51 -9.01 28.59
N LEU A 257 8.79 -8.20 27.82
CA LEU A 257 9.28 -7.67 26.54
C LEU A 257 10.45 -6.70 26.72
N MET A 258 10.43 -5.89 27.78
CA MET A 258 11.53 -4.99 28.11
C MET A 258 12.78 -5.73 28.57
N ASP A 259 12.61 -6.75 29.42
CA ASP A 259 13.71 -7.59 29.89
C ASP A 259 14.36 -8.30 28.70
N PHE A 260 13.55 -8.86 27.81
CA PHE A 260 14.00 -9.45 26.55
C PHE A 260 14.77 -8.45 25.67
N ALA A 261 14.27 -7.22 25.52
CA ALA A 261 14.95 -6.19 24.73
C ALA A 261 16.34 -5.87 25.31
N ARG A 262 16.45 -5.78 26.65
CA ARG A 262 17.72 -5.57 27.35
C ARG A 262 18.68 -6.75 27.16
N GLU A 263 18.21 -7.98 27.29
CA GLU A 263 19.02 -9.20 27.08
C GLU A 263 19.60 -9.27 25.66
N ARG A 264 18.85 -8.77 24.66
CA ARG A 264 19.31 -8.67 23.27
C ARG A 264 20.28 -7.51 23.01
N GLY A 265 20.62 -6.74 24.03
CA GLY A 265 21.48 -5.56 23.89
C GLY A 265 20.80 -4.43 23.12
N ILE A 266 19.47 -4.41 23.02
CA ILE A 266 18.73 -3.24 22.53
C ILE A 266 18.90 -2.17 23.60
N THR A 267 19.73 -1.18 23.34
CA THR A 267 20.04 -0.11 24.29
C THR A 267 19.09 1.06 24.18
N ARG A 268 18.38 1.20 23.06
CA ARG A 268 17.43 2.31 22.81
C ARG A 268 16.24 1.82 21.99
N LEU A 269 15.04 2.15 22.44
CA LEU A 269 13.81 1.89 21.68
C LEU A 269 13.56 3.03 20.68
N SER A 270 12.95 2.70 19.55
CA SER A 270 12.48 3.72 18.62
C SER A 270 11.44 4.63 19.29
N PRO A 271 11.30 5.92 18.88
CA PRO A 271 10.32 6.83 19.49
C PRO A 271 8.89 6.28 19.49
N VAL A 272 8.54 5.49 18.47
CA VAL A 272 7.24 4.83 18.33
C VAL A 272 7.06 3.71 19.35
N ALA A 273 8.09 2.88 19.54
CA ALA A 273 8.09 1.81 20.53
C ALA A 273 8.09 2.38 21.97
N SER A 274 8.91 3.39 22.24
CA SER A 274 8.95 4.09 23.54
C SER A 274 7.59 4.68 23.90
N LYS A 275 6.94 5.37 22.95
CA LYS A 275 5.60 5.92 23.15
C LYS A 275 4.58 4.81 23.43
N ALA A 276 4.60 3.73 22.65
CA ALA A 276 3.70 2.60 22.84
C ALA A 276 3.87 1.94 24.22
N PHE A 277 5.10 1.77 24.68
CA PHE A 277 5.40 1.24 26.01
C PHE A 277 4.91 2.17 27.12
N LEU A 278 5.24 3.46 27.06
CA LEU A 278 4.84 4.47 28.06
C LEU A 278 3.31 4.59 28.18
N GLU A 279 2.60 4.58 27.05
CA GLU A 279 1.13 4.54 27.04
C GLU A 279 0.60 3.22 27.63
N GLY A 280 1.28 2.10 27.36
CA GLY A 280 0.93 0.76 27.83
C GLY A 280 1.00 0.59 29.35
N ILE A 281 2.02 1.16 29.99
CA ILE A 281 2.23 1.03 31.44
C ILE A 281 1.34 1.97 32.27
N SER A 282 0.84 3.06 31.67
CA SER A 282 0.07 4.10 32.38
C SER A 282 -1.21 3.59 33.06
N GLY A 283 -1.79 2.49 32.57
CA GLY A 283 -2.98 1.86 33.13
C GLY A 283 -2.71 0.60 33.95
N THR A 284 -1.47 0.34 34.35
CA THR A 284 -1.10 -0.89 35.07
C THR A 284 -0.85 -0.62 36.56
N ASN A 285 -1.21 -1.58 37.41
CA ASN A 285 -0.81 -1.62 38.82
C ASN A 285 0.59 -2.22 39.02
N TYR A 286 1.25 -2.60 37.92
CA TYR A 286 2.58 -3.18 37.95
C TYR A 286 3.59 -2.08 38.26
N HIS A 287 4.44 -2.30 39.26
CA HIS A 287 5.46 -1.32 39.63
C HIS A 287 6.60 -1.33 38.62
N PHE A 288 6.41 -0.62 37.51
CA PHE A 288 7.51 -0.19 36.66
C PHE A 288 8.25 0.92 37.38
N LYS A 289 9.42 0.65 37.98
CA LYS A 289 10.25 1.78 38.39
C LYS A 289 10.72 2.44 37.11
N THR A 290 10.26 3.65 36.82
CA THR A 290 10.66 4.39 35.61
C THR A 290 12.19 4.41 35.45
N ARG A 291 12.92 4.46 36.57
CA ARG A 291 14.38 4.35 36.68
C ARG A 291 14.99 3.07 36.08
N GLU A 292 14.28 1.94 36.09
CA GLU A 292 14.77 0.67 35.54
C GLU A 292 14.83 0.70 34.00
N TYR A 293 14.16 1.66 33.34
CA TYR A 293 14.05 1.71 31.89
C TYR A 293 14.40 3.08 31.27
N ILE A 294 14.96 4.01 32.05
CA ILE A 294 15.34 5.36 31.56
C ILE A 294 16.31 5.26 30.37
N ASP A 295 17.27 4.35 30.45
CA ASP A 295 18.30 4.15 29.41
C ASP A 295 17.71 3.76 28.05
N LEU A 296 16.56 3.08 28.05
CA LEU A 296 15.84 2.64 26.85
C LEU A 296 14.90 3.71 26.27
N LEU A 297 14.52 4.71 27.08
CA LEU A 297 13.43 5.66 26.80
C LEU A 297 13.88 7.12 26.60
N SER A 298 15.16 7.42 26.82
CA SER A 298 15.71 8.78 26.71
C SER A 298 15.55 9.37 25.29
N ARG A 299 14.97 10.58 25.21
CA ARG A 299 14.83 11.39 23.99
C ARG A 299 16.03 12.33 23.87
N ASP A 300 16.62 12.40 22.68
CA ASP A 300 17.25 13.64 22.21
C ASP A 300 16.17 14.50 21.52
#